data_AF-A0A9P0EP71-F1
#
_entry.id   AF-A0A9P0EP71-F1
#
_cell.length_a   1.000
_cell.length_b   1.000
_cell.length_c   1.000
_cell.angle_alpha   90.00
_cell.angle_beta   90.00
_cell.angle_gamma   90.00
#
_symmetry.space_group_name_H-M   'P 1'
#
loop_
_entity.id
_entity.type
_entity.pdbx_description
1 polymer ?
#
loop_
_entity_poly.entity_id
_entity_poly.type
_entity_poly.pdbx_seq_one_letter_code
_entity_poly.pdbx_strand_id
1 'polypeptide(L)'
;MRTVLGPIRKEWHISYVYEVITNSTILGDGAYFAWRITGCGVKQKERLAKQLSPLQDSGQWLDSLSSEISFVELEKGAFDVTAVCERARSLLSRLKSGAPSWEEMIQLVREMISVDLKVSRWRERPEWTFKFLPRSALTGDLECISRLPAQVEIHRDVWMAYEWNYHRTGRIILHQTLLECLLQPSVDLPAAVSAHEISNYIDASTCIIHDLADGILSTVPQSLGDIDSTGQCISPTCDKPGWQAIGAYLLLWPIKIIKSHNSMVTEAQRHDAELCFERIRERTGMKAKLGPLSSI
;
A
#
# COMPACT_ATOMS: atom_id res chain seq x y z
N MET A 1 30.39 21.24 -21.50
CA MET A 1 29.21 22.13 -21.35
C MET A 1 28.25 21.41 -20.41
N ARG A 2 28.11 21.88 -19.16
CA ARG A 2 27.31 21.21 -18.11
C ARG A 2 25.84 21.59 -18.29
N THR A 3 25.00 20.63 -18.66
CA THR A 3 23.53 20.79 -18.59
C THR A 3 23.08 20.31 -17.22
N VAL A 4 22.80 21.26 -16.33
CA VAL A 4 22.15 21.01 -15.04
C VAL A 4 20.70 20.64 -15.35
N LEU A 5 20.36 19.35 -15.31
CA LEU A 5 18.97 18.92 -15.32
C LEU A 5 18.41 19.14 -13.91
N GLY A 6 17.44 20.04 -13.81
CA GLY A 6 16.72 20.38 -12.58
C GLY A 6 15.95 19.20 -11.97
N PRO A 7 15.27 19.43 -10.84
CA PRO A 7 14.62 18.38 -10.06
C PRO A 7 13.64 17.56 -10.91
N ILE A 8 13.73 16.23 -10.76
CA ILE A 8 12.87 15.24 -11.41
C ILE A 8 11.41 15.66 -11.22
N ARG A 9 10.70 15.92 -12.33
CA ARG A 9 9.31 16.41 -12.32
C ARG A 9 8.40 15.41 -11.61
N LYS A 10 7.51 15.91 -10.75
CA LYS A 10 6.52 15.19 -9.93
C LYS A 10 5.37 14.54 -10.73
N GLU A 11 5.47 14.44 -12.06
CA GLU A 11 4.35 14.20 -12.98
C GLU A 11 4.28 12.76 -13.55
N TRP A 12 5.30 11.93 -13.31
CA TRP A 12 5.39 10.58 -13.91
C TRP A 12 4.29 9.60 -13.47
N HIS A 13 3.79 9.73 -12.23
CA HIS A 13 2.76 8.83 -11.70
C HIS A 13 1.39 8.99 -12.37
N ILE A 14 1.04 10.22 -12.75
CA ILE A 14 -0.26 10.53 -13.33
C ILE A 14 -0.26 10.12 -14.80
N SER A 15 0.78 10.50 -15.57
CA SER A 15 0.78 10.30 -17.02
C SER A 15 0.79 8.83 -17.44
N TYR A 16 1.50 7.95 -16.71
CA TYR A 16 1.61 6.54 -17.10
C TYR A 16 0.35 5.73 -16.77
N VAL A 17 -0.29 6.02 -15.62
CA VAL A 17 -1.59 5.44 -15.26
C VAL A 17 -2.67 5.99 -16.19
N TYR A 18 -2.58 7.26 -16.58
CA TYR A 18 -3.48 7.89 -17.53
C TYR A 18 -3.46 7.18 -18.88
N GLU A 19 -2.28 6.94 -19.45
CA GLU A 19 -2.09 6.38 -20.79
C GLU A 19 -2.55 4.91 -20.90
N VAL A 20 -2.26 4.09 -19.89
CA VAL A 20 -2.69 2.68 -19.80
C VAL A 20 -4.21 2.54 -19.63
N ILE A 21 -4.84 3.44 -18.87
CA ILE A 21 -6.30 3.46 -18.68
C ILE A 21 -6.99 3.97 -19.96
N THR A 22 -6.49 5.02 -20.62
CA THR A 22 -7.08 5.55 -21.86
C THR A 22 -7.03 4.56 -23.01
N ASN A 23 -5.98 3.74 -23.13
CA ASN A 23 -5.89 2.75 -24.20
C ASN A 23 -6.81 1.54 -24.00
N SER A 24 -7.46 1.43 -22.84
CA SER A 24 -8.36 0.31 -22.49
C SER A 24 -9.86 0.69 -22.54
N THR A 25 -10.22 1.95 -22.81
CA THR A 25 -11.60 2.43 -22.73
C THR A 25 -12.08 3.11 -24.02
N ILE A 26 -12.63 2.31 -24.93
CA ILE A 26 -13.70 2.75 -25.83
C ILE A 26 -14.97 2.14 -25.24
N LEU A 27 -15.87 2.93 -24.61
CA LEU A 27 -17.31 2.67 -24.41
C LEU A 27 -17.98 3.60 -23.35
N GLY A 28 -18.92 4.46 -23.78
CA GLY A 28 -20.15 4.90 -23.07
C GLY A 28 -20.09 5.76 -21.78
N ASP A 29 -21.24 6.37 -21.41
CA ASP A 29 -21.43 7.28 -20.25
C ASP A 29 -21.04 6.66 -18.88
N GLY A 30 -21.04 5.33 -18.75
CA GLY A 30 -20.52 4.63 -17.57
C GLY A 30 -19.00 4.76 -17.38
N ALA A 31 -18.24 5.00 -18.46
CA ALA A 31 -16.79 5.20 -18.39
C ALA A 31 -16.41 6.54 -17.76
N TYR A 32 -17.22 7.59 -17.90
CA TYR A 32 -16.97 8.87 -17.24
C TYR A 32 -17.07 8.76 -15.70
N PHE A 33 -18.04 7.98 -15.23
CA PHE A 33 -18.26 7.72 -13.80
C PHE A 33 -17.13 6.86 -13.22
N ALA A 34 -16.77 5.77 -13.90
CA ALA A 34 -15.62 4.94 -13.53
C ALA A 34 -14.34 5.79 -13.49
N TRP A 35 -14.07 6.57 -14.54
CA TRP A 35 -12.88 7.43 -14.66
C TRP A 35 -12.77 8.48 -13.54
N ARG A 36 -13.89 9.07 -13.09
CA ARG A 36 -13.88 9.99 -11.95
C ARG A 36 -13.57 9.29 -10.63
N ILE A 37 -14.11 8.09 -10.39
CA ILE A 37 -13.79 7.34 -9.17
C ILE A 37 -12.34 6.86 -9.22
N THR A 38 -11.85 6.37 -10.36
CA THR A 38 -10.43 5.98 -10.49
C THR A 38 -9.50 7.18 -10.34
N GLY A 39 -9.85 8.35 -10.91
CA GLY A 39 -9.07 9.57 -10.81
C GLY A 39 -9.06 10.19 -9.41
N CYS A 40 -10.20 10.19 -8.70
CA CYS A 40 -10.27 10.62 -7.31
C CYS A 40 -9.51 9.66 -6.40
N GLY A 41 -9.66 8.35 -6.64
CA GLY A 41 -8.92 7.32 -5.93
C GLY A 41 -7.44 7.53 -6.08
N VAL A 42 -6.88 7.54 -7.29
CA VAL A 42 -5.44 7.77 -7.54
C VAL A 42 -4.91 9.03 -6.82
N LYS A 43 -5.68 10.12 -6.77
CA LYS A 43 -5.29 11.35 -6.04
C LYS A 43 -5.31 11.15 -4.52
N GLN A 44 -6.29 10.45 -3.97
CA GLN A 44 -6.34 10.13 -2.55
C GLN A 44 -5.18 9.21 -2.17
N LYS A 45 -4.90 8.24 -3.05
CA LYS A 45 -3.80 7.30 -2.94
C LYS A 45 -2.43 8.00 -2.90
N GLU A 46 -2.24 8.95 -3.81
CA GLU A 46 -1.07 9.81 -3.84
C GLU A 46 -0.95 10.71 -2.61
N ARG A 47 -2.07 11.24 -2.10
CA ARG A 47 -2.08 12.08 -0.90
C ARG A 47 -1.66 11.31 0.34
N LEU A 48 -2.19 10.10 0.55
CA LEU A 48 -1.73 9.23 1.64
C LEU A 48 -0.23 8.92 1.51
N ALA A 49 0.23 8.56 0.30
CA ALA A 49 1.64 8.31 0.01
C ALA A 49 2.56 9.50 0.31
N LYS A 50 2.07 10.72 0.08
CA LYS A 50 2.80 11.98 0.29
C LYS A 50 2.51 12.60 1.66
N GLN A 51 1.76 11.92 2.53
CA GLN A 51 1.35 12.45 3.83
C GLN A 51 0.64 13.81 3.71
N LEU A 52 -0.15 14.00 2.65
CA LEU A 52 -0.95 15.21 2.45
C LEU A 52 -2.35 15.00 3.05
N SER A 53 -3.01 16.11 3.40
CA SER A 53 -4.42 16.09 3.81
C SER A 53 -5.30 15.46 2.73
N PRO A 54 -6.46 14.88 3.05
CA PRO A 54 -7.48 14.52 2.05
C PRO A 54 -7.92 15.74 1.22
N LEU A 55 -8.55 15.49 0.08
CA LEU A 55 -9.21 16.54 -0.70
C LEU A 55 -10.50 16.97 0.02
N GLN A 56 -10.68 18.28 0.22
CA GLN A 56 -11.74 18.85 1.04
C GLN A 56 -13.16 18.46 0.56
N ASP A 57 -13.38 18.38 -0.75
CA ASP A 57 -14.68 18.04 -1.35
C ASP A 57 -14.87 16.53 -1.56
N SER A 58 -13.82 15.72 -1.36
CA SER A 58 -13.88 14.29 -1.68
C SER A 58 -14.79 13.50 -0.74
N GLY A 59 -14.92 13.90 0.53
CA GLY A 59 -15.83 13.23 1.47
C GLY A 59 -17.29 13.35 1.04
N GLN A 60 -17.77 14.59 0.86
CA GLN A 60 -19.15 14.86 0.41
C GLN A 60 -19.47 14.19 -0.92
N TRP A 61 -18.50 14.18 -1.84
CA TRP A 61 -18.66 13.50 -3.10
C TRP A 61 -18.73 11.98 -2.95
N LEU A 62 -17.84 11.36 -2.18
CA LEU A 62 -17.87 9.91 -1.93
C LEU A 62 -19.17 9.49 -1.26
N ASP A 63 -19.68 10.29 -0.33
CA ASP A 63 -20.94 10.02 0.38
C ASP A 63 -22.16 10.04 -0.56
N SER A 64 -22.08 10.79 -1.67
CA SER A 64 -23.12 10.80 -2.70
C SER A 64 -23.17 9.53 -3.56
N LEU A 65 -22.15 8.67 -3.47
CA LEU A 65 -22.02 7.45 -4.27
C LEU A 65 -22.61 6.23 -3.53
N SER A 66 -23.20 5.31 -4.30
CA SER A 66 -23.80 4.08 -3.76
C SER A 66 -22.76 3.18 -3.08
N SER A 67 -23.06 2.82 -1.83
CA SER A 67 -22.30 1.84 -1.04
C SER A 67 -22.43 0.40 -1.53
N GLU A 68 -23.30 0.13 -2.49
CA GLU A 68 -23.43 -1.20 -3.10
C GLU A 68 -22.30 -1.50 -4.08
N ILE A 69 -21.61 -0.46 -4.58
CA ILE A 69 -20.50 -0.61 -5.51
C ILE A 69 -19.22 -0.87 -4.72
N SER A 70 -18.63 -2.06 -4.85
CA SER A 70 -17.45 -2.47 -4.06
C SER A 70 -16.27 -1.50 -4.14
N PHE A 71 -16.07 -0.84 -5.29
CA PHE A 71 -15.02 0.15 -5.48
C PHE A 71 -15.28 1.47 -4.73
N VAL A 72 -16.53 1.89 -4.59
CA VAL A 72 -16.88 3.12 -3.85
C VAL A 72 -16.51 2.98 -2.37
N GLU A 73 -16.81 1.82 -1.77
CA GLU A 73 -16.49 1.55 -0.36
C GLU A 73 -14.99 1.41 -0.11
N LEU A 74 -14.23 0.94 -1.10
CA LEU A 74 -12.77 1.01 -1.03
C LEU A 74 -12.26 2.45 -0.95
N GLU A 75 -12.80 3.33 -1.78
CA GLU A 75 -12.36 4.72 -1.82
C GLU A 75 -12.82 5.48 -0.57
N LYS A 76 -14.01 5.20 -0.04
CA LYS A 76 -14.45 5.68 1.28
C LYS A 76 -13.51 5.22 2.38
N GLY A 77 -13.15 3.94 2.40
CA GLY A 77 -12.19 3.39 3.36
C GLY A 77 -10.81 4.04 3.26
N ALA A 78 -10.30 4.25 2.05
CA ALA A 78 -9.02 4.93 1.83
C ALA A 78 -9.06 6.40 2.26
N PHE A 79 -10.18 7.08 2.05
CA PHE A 79 -10.42 8.43 2.54
C PHE A 79 -10.40 8.47 4.08
N ASP A 80 -11.15 7.58 4.74
CA ASP A 80 -11.20 7.48 6.20
C ASP A 80 -9.81 7.26 6.80
N VAL A 81 -9.03 6.33 6.24
CA VAL A 81 -7.63 6.07 6.65
C VAL A 81 -6.78 7.33 6.50
N THR A 82 -6.90 8.05 5.39
CA THR A 82 -6.10 9.27 5.17
C THR A 82 -6.48 10.38 6.16
N ALA A 83 -7.78 10.57 6.39
CA ALA A 83 -8.30 11.60 7.29
C ALA A 83 -7.87 11.34 8.75
N VAL A 84 -7.97 10.10 9.23
CA VAL A 84 -7.54 9.77 10.59
C VAL A 84 -6.03 9.86 10.74
N CYS A 85 -5.24 9.45 9.74
CA CYS A 85 -3.78 9.61 9.75
C CYS A 85 -3.34 11.09 9.72
N GLU A 86 -4.05 11.97 9.02
CA GLU A 86 -3.77 13.42 9.07
C GLU A 86 -3.99 13.98 10.47
N ARG A 87 -5.13 13.66 11.09
CA ARG A 87 -5.43 14.12 12.46
C ARG A 87 -4.42 13.56 13.45
N ALA A 88 -3.99 12.32 13.27
CA ALA A 88 -2.94 11.71 14.07
C ALA A 88 -1.59 12.42 13.95
N ARG A 89 -1.15 12.72 12.73
CA ARG A 89 0.10 13.49 12.52
C ARG A 89 0.01 14.91 13.07
N SER A 90 -1.15 15.55 12.96
CA SER A 90 -1.40 16.87 13.55
C SER A 90 -1.32 16.83 15.08
N LEU A 91 -1.92 15.81 15.70
CA LEU A 91 -1.85 15.59 17.14
C LEU A 91 -0.41 15.30 17.59
N LEU A 92 0.31 14.44 16.88
CA LEU A 92 1.72 14.15 17.11
C LEU A 92 2.59 15.41 17.06
N SER A 93 2.36 16.30 16.09
CA SER A 93 3.06 17.57 16.01
C SER A 93 2.79 18.46 17.22
N ARG A 94 1.54 18.48 17.73
CA ARG A 94 1.16 19.23 18.94
C ARG A 94 1.78 18.64 20.20
N LEU A 95 1.77 17.31 20.33
CA LEU A 95 2.41 16.60 21.44
C LEU A 95 3.91 16.89 21.51
N LYS A 96 4.61 16.85 20.36
CA LYS A 96 6.03 17.21 20.26
C LYS A 96 6.31 18.67 20.66
N SER A 97 5.30 19.55 20.57
CA SER A 97 5.38 20.94 21.03
C SER A 97 5.00 21.15 22.50
N GLY A 98 4.72 20.07 23.26
CA GLY A 98 4.45 20.12 24.69
C GLY A 98 2.99 20.38 25.07
N ALA A 99 2.04 20.27 24.13
CA ALA A 99 0.61 20.43 24.43
C ALA A 99 0.04 19.17 25.13
N PRO A 100 -0.73 19.32 26.23
CA PRO A 100 -1.42 18.20 26.85
C PRO A 100 -2.55 17.72 25.93
N SER A 101 -2.55 16.44 25.56
CA SER A 101 -3.56 15.90 24.64
C SER A 101 -3.71 14.37 24.71
N TRP A 102 -3.58 13.77 25.90
CA TRP A 102 -3.66 12.31 26.02
C TRP A 102 -5.10 11.80 25.78
N GLU A 103 -6.14 12.53 26.22
CA GLU A 103 -7.54 12.16 25.95
C GLU A 103 -7.79 12.13 24.44
N GLU A 104 -7.31 13.16 23.75
CA GLU A 104 -7.37 13.25 22.29
C GLU A 104 -6.60 12.10 21.64
N MET A 105 -5.45 11.71 22.19
CA MET A 105 -4.65 10.58 21.70
C MET A 105 -5.39 9.26 21.84
N ILE A 106 -5.97 8.96 23.01
CA ILE A 106 -6.72 7.72 23.25
C ILE A 106 -7.97 7.67 22.38
N GLN A 107 -8.70 8.79 22.25
CA GLN A 107 -9.85 8.87 21.38
C GLN A 107 -9.48 8.61 19.92
N LEU A 108 -8.36 9.18 19.47
CA LEU A 108 -7.84 8.98 18.13
C LEU A 108 -7.37 7.54 17.90
N VAL A 109 -6.69 6.91 18.86
CA VAL A 109 -6.29 5.49 18.78
C VAL A 109 -7.53 4.60 18.61
N ARG A 110 -8.58 4.83 19.39
CA ARG A 110 -9.86 4.11 19.26
C ARG A 110 -10.48 4.30 17.88
N GLU A 111 -10.42 5.51 17.34
CA GLU A 111 -10.92 5.80 16.00
C GLU A 111 -10.09 5.11 14.91
N MET A 112 -8.76 5.12 15.01
CA MET A 112 -7.87 4.41 14.09
C MET A 112 -8.17 2.90 14.07
N ILE A 113 -8.37 2.29 15.24
CA ILE A 113 -8.78 0.89 15.37
C ILE A 113 -10.15 0.66 14.72
N SER A 114 -11.12 1.55 14.96
CA SER A 114 -12.46 1.44 14.37
C SER A 114 -12.42 1.52 12.85
N VAL A 115 -11.63 2.44 12.29
CA VAL A 115 -11.41 2.56 10.85
C VAL A 115 -10.73 1.31 10.31
N ASP A 116 -9.69 0.79 10.99
CA ASP A 116 -9.01 -0.45 10.57
C ASP A 116 -9.95 -1.64 10.48
N LEU A 117 -10.79 -1.83 11.51
CA LEU A 117 -11.79 -2.90 11.53
C LEU A 117 -12.81 -2.75 10.41
N LYS A 118 -13.28 -1.52 10.14
CA LYS A 118 -14.21 -1.24 9.05
C LYS A 118 -13.61 -1.60 7.70
N VAL A 119 -12.39 -1.12 7.41
CA VAL A 119 -11.75 -1.36 6.11
C VAL A 119 -11.34 -2.83 5.92
N SER A 120 -10.99 -3.52 7.00
CA SER A 120 -10.61 -4.93 6.97
C SER A 120 -11.81 -5.83 6.69
N ARG A 121 -12.95 -5.60 7.36
CA ARG A 121 -14.19 -6.38 7.16
C ARG A 121 -14.68 -6.32 5.72
N TRP A 122 -14.52 -5.17 5.05
CA TRP A 122 -14.93 -5.06 3.65
C TRP A 122 -14.17 -6.02 2.73
N ARG A 123 -12.93 -6.36 3.09
CA ARG A 123 -12.06 -7.26 2.34
C ARG A 123 -12.35 -8.75 2.60
N GLU A 124 -13.27 -9.07 3.51
CA GLU A 124 -13.74 -10.44 3.74
C GLU A 124 -14.75 -10.91 2.68
N ARG A 125 -15.20 -10.03 1.79
CA ARG A 125 -16.19 -10.38 0.77
C ARG A 125 -15.61 -11.29 -0.33
N PRO A 126 -16.43 -12.17 -0.96
CA PRO A 126 -15.97 -13.15 -1.93
C PRO A 126 -15.19 -12.57 -3.12
N GLU A 127 -15.54 -11.36 -3.59
CA GLU A 127 -14.87 -10.71 -4.72
C GLU A 127 -13.40 -10.35 -4.45
N TRP A 128 -12.99 -10.28 -3.18
CA TRP A 128 -11.63 -9.96 -2.76
C TRP A 128 -10.80 -11.21 -2.46
N THR A 129 -11.34 -12.40 -2.65
CA THR A 129 -10.61 -13.64 -2.34
C THR A 129 -9.44 -13.87 -3.30
N PHE A 130 -8.38 -14.44 -2.75
CA PHE A 130 -7.18 -14.85 -3.47
C PHE A 130 -6.75 -16.23 -2.95
N LYS A 131 -5.86 -16.91 -3.69
CA LYS A 131 -5.37 -18.24 -3.30
C LYS A 131 -4.00 -18.10 -2.66
N PHE A 132 -3.81 -18.81 -1.56
CA PHE A 132 -2.49 -19.07 -1.02
C PHE A 132 -1.94 -20.35 -1.60
N LEU A 133 -0.76 -20.29 -2.22
CA LEU A 133 -0.04 -21.48 -2.67
C LEU A 133 1.30 -21.59 -1.92
N PRO A 134 1.56 -22.71 -1.23
CA PRO A 134 2.90 -22.97 -0.72
C PRO A 134 3.85 -23.20 -1.91
N ARG A 135 5.14 -22.92 -1.74
CA ARG A 135 6.17 -23.12 -2.77
C ARG A 135 6.15 -24.54 -3.35
N SER A 136 5.85 -25.54 -2.52
CA SER A 136 5.75 -26.94 -2.93
C SER A 136 4.58 -27.24 -3.88
N ALA A 137 3.57 -26.38 -3.94
CA ALA A 137 2.43 -26.51 -4.86
C ALA A 137 2.65 -25.77 -6.20
N LEU A 138 3.76 -25.03 -6.34
CA LEU A 138 4.09 -24.35 -7.60
C LEU A 138 4.63 -25.35 -8.62
N THR A 139 4.38 -25.06 -9.90
CA THR A 139 4.77 -25.93 -11.02
C THR A 139 5.60 -25.16 -12.05
N GLY A 140 6.28 -25.86 -12.95
CA GLY A 140 7.11 -25.24 -13.99
C GLY A 140 8.60 -25.26 -13.65
N ASP A 141 9.30 -24.18 -13.97
CA ASP A 141 10.75 -24.08 -13.82
C ASP A 141 11.21 -24.15 -12.35
N LEU A 142 11.98 -25.20 -12.01
CA LEU A 142 12.48 -25.44 -10.65
C LEU A 142 13.44 -24.34 -10.17
N GLU A 143 14.22 -23.75 -11.09
CA GLU A 143 15.13 -22.66 -10.72
C GLU A 143 14.34 -21.42 -10.32
N CYS A 144 13.30 -21.04 -11.07
CA CYS A 144 12.34 -20.01 -10.68
C CYS A 144 11.73 -20.31 -9.31
N ILE A 145 11.13 -21.51 -9.12
CA ILE A 145 10.44 -21.91 -7.88
C ILE A 145 11.36 -21.78 -6.66
N SER A 146 12.62 -22.20 -6.77
CA SER A 146 13.59 -22.16 -5.66
C SER A 146 13.87 -20.75 -5.13
N ARG A 147 13.65 -19.71 -5.95
CA ARG A 147 13.88 -18.30 -5.61
C ARG A 147 12.64 -17.59 -5.07
N LEU A 148 11.47 -18.23 -5.13
CA LEU A 148 10.21 -17.65 -4.66
C LEU A 148 10.08 -17.75 -3.13
N PRO A 149 9.27 -16.91 -2.46
CA PRO A 149 9.01 -17.05 -1.03
C PRO A 149 8.37 -18.40 -0.67
N ALA A 150 8.30 -18.71 0.62
CA ALA A 150 7.75 -19.99 1.09
C ALA A 150 6.27 -20.17 0.71
N GLN A 151 5.55 -19.06 0.60
CA GLN A 151 4.15 -19.00 0.22
C GLN A 151 3.92 -17.78 -0.68
N VAL A 152 3.08 -17.94 -1.69
CA VAL A 152 2.70 -16.88 -2.62
C VAL A 152 1.19 -16.67 -2.61
N GLU A 153 0.80 -15.43 -2.86
CA GLU A 153 -0.58 -15.06 -3.09
C GLU A 153 -0.87 -14.96 -4.57
N ILE A 154 -1.88 -15.71 -5.02
CA ILE A 154 -2.37 -15.69 -6.39
C ILE A 154 -3.71 -14.97 -6.41
N HIS A 155 -3.68 -13.76 -6.95
CA HIS A 155 -4.86 -12.95 -7.22
C HIS A 155 -5.43 -13.28 -8.59
N ARG A 156 -6.68 -12.88 -8.84
CA ARG A 156 -7.32 -13.05 -10.14
C ARG A 156 -6.50 -12.45 -11.28
N ASP A 157 -5.93 -11.28 -11.04
CA ASP A 157 -5.11 -10.50 -11.96
C ASP A 157 -4.23 -9.51 -11.18
N VAL A 158 -3.35 -8.83 -11.91
CA VAL A 158 -2.41 -7.85 -11.35
C VAL A 158 -3.10 -6.62 -10.76
N TRP A 159 -4.30 -6.27 -11.24
CA TRP A 159 -5.08 -5.14 -10.70
C TRP A 159 -5.66 -5.48 -9.34
N MET A 160 -6.14 -6.70 -9.17
CA MET A 160 -6.62 -7.20 -7.88
C MET A 160 -5.47 -7.26 -6.85
N ALA A 161 -4.30 -7.77 -7.25
CA ALA A 161 -3.10 -7.74 -6.41
C ALA A 161 -2.72 -6.30 -6.02
N TYR A 162 -2.79 -5.36 -6.97
CA TYR A 162 -2.56 -3.95 -6.70
C TYR A 162 -3.54 -3.36 -5.69
N GLU A 163 -4.85 -3.60 -5.83
CA GLU A 163 -5.85 -3.09 -4.89
C GLU A 163 -5.66 -3.65 -3.47
N TRP A 164 -5.24 -4.92 -3.35
CA TRP A 164 -4.86 -5.53 -2.08
C TRP A 164 -3.62 -4.87 -1.49
N ASN A 165 -2.55 -4.75 -2.27
CA ASN A 165 -1.30 -4.16 -1.81
C ASN A 165 -1.48 -2.69 -1.43
N TYR A 166 -2.31 -1.97 -2.17
CA TYR A 166 -2.66 -0.59 -1.88
C TYR A 166 -3.36 -0.47 -0.51
N HIS A 167 -4.36 -1.31 -0.27
CA HIS A 167 -5.05 -1.37 1.02
C HIS A 167 -4.14 -1.76 2.18
N ARG A 168 -3.32 -2.80 2.00
CA ARG A 168 -2.32 -3.22 3.00
C ARG A 168 -1.36 -2.08 3.32
N THR A 169 -0.89 -1.36 2.31
CA THR A 169 0.00 -0.22 2.49
C THR A 169 -0.66 0.91 3.29
N GLY A 170 -1.93 1.22 2.99
CA GLY A 170 -2.68 2.21 3.78
C GLY A 170 -2.83 1.82 5.25
N ARG A 171 -3.09 0.54 5.52
CA ARG A 171 -3.16 -0.01 6.88
C ARG A 171 -1.79 -0.01 7.58
N ILE A 172 -0.69 -0.33 6.88
CA ILE A 172 0.66 -0.21 7.42
C ILE A 172 0.92 1.24 7.88
N ILE A 173 0.59 2.23 7.05
CA ILE A 173 0.75 3.65 7.41
C ILE A 173 -0.10 4.02 8.62
N LEU A 174 -1.35 3.53 8.68
CA LEU A 174 -2.24 3.72 9.82
C LEU A 174 -1.62 3.18 11.11
N HIS A 175 -1.19 1.92 11.13
CA HIS A 175 -0.60 1.31 12.31
C HIS A 175 0.76 1.90 12.68
N GLN A 176 1.59 2.31 11.71
CA GLN A 176 2.83 3.04 11.97
C GLN A 176 2.53 4.37 12.66
N THR A 177 1.55 5.12 12.17
CA THR A 177 1.14 6.39 12.79
C THR A 177 0.57 6.16 14.19
N LEU A 178 -0.17 5.07 14.41
CA LEU A 178 -0.70 4.69 15.72
C LEU A 178 0.45 4.38 16.69
N LEU A 179 1.45 3.60 16.26
CA LEU A 179 2.64 3.30 17.07
C LEU A 179 3.43 4.57 17.39
N GLU A 180 3.58 5.49 16.44
CA GLU A 180 4.20 6.79 16.70
C GLU A 180 3.48 7.56 17.81
N CYS A 181 2.14 7.49 17.86
CA CYS A 181 1.34 8.09 18.95
C CYS A 181 1.60 7.40 20.29
N LEU A 182 1.50 6.07 20.33
CA LEU A 182 1.60 5.29 21.57
C LEU A 182 3.03 5.28 22.17
N LEU A 183 4.06 5.43 21.33
CA LEU A 183 5.46 5.42 21.75
C LEU A 183 6.01 6.81 22.11
N GLN A 184 5.18 7.87 22.11
CA GLN A 184 5.65 9.18 22.57
C GLN A 184 6.09 9.09 24.04
N PRO A 185 7.30 9.57 24.40
CA PRO A 185 7.80 9.51 25.77
C PRO A 185 6.92 10.36 26.70
N SER A 186 6.04 9.65 27.42
CA SER A 186 5.26 10.01 28.60
C SER A 186 4.95 11.51 28.80
N VAL A 187 3.81 11.93 28.26
CA VAL A 187 2.86 12.75 29.02
C VAL A 187 2.29 11.82 30.10
N ASP A 188 2.18 12.28 31.36
CA ASP A 188 1.70 11.46 32.48
C ASP A 188 0.43 10.69 32.10
N LEU A 189 0.53 9.36 32.06
CA LEU A 189 -0.62 8.52 31.78
C LEU A 189 -1.64 8.72 32.90
N PRO A 190 -2.90 9.02 32.56
CA PRO A 190 -3.94 9.15 33.56
C PRO A 190 -4.20 7.80 34.19
N ALA A 191 -4.60 7.82 35.46
CA ALA A 191 -4.96 6.63 36.21
C ALA A 191 -6.04 5.75 35.54
N ALA A 192 -6.80 6.29 34.58
CA ALA A 192 -7.85 5.58 33.86
C ALA A 192 -7.34 4.69 32.70
N VAL A 193 -6.10 4.86 32.23
CA VAL A 193 -5.55 4.08 31.11
C VAL A 193 -4.51 3.09 31.63
N SER A 194 -4.76 1.80 31.43
CA SER A 194 -3.84 0.76 31.87
C SER A 194 -2.62 0.70 30.95
N ALA A 195 -1.41 0.74 31.53
CA ALA A 195 -0.17 0.51 30.78
C ALA A 195 -0.18 -0.84 30.02
N HIS A 196 -0.89 -1.83 30.56
CA HIS A 196 -1.09 -3.13 29.91
C HIS A 196 -1.93 -3.00 28.63
N GLU A 197 -2.97 -2.17 28.63
CA GLU A 197 -3.82 -1.93 27.45
C GLU A 197 -3.01 -1.30 26.31
N ILE A 198 -2.16 -0.32 26.63
CA ILE A 198 -1.26 0.33 25.66
C ILE A 198 -0.27 -0.69 25.08
N SER A 199 0.35 -1.52 25.92
CA SER A 199 1.26 -2.59 25.47
C SER A 199 0.57 -3.53 24.48
N ASN A 200 -0.66 -3.96 24.80
CA ASN A 200 -1.42 -4.85 23.91
C ASN A 200 -1.70 -4.19 22.54
N TYR A 201 -1.97 -2.89 22.49
CA TYR A 201 -2.16 -2.18 21.22
C TYR A 201 -0.88 -2.03 20.40
N ILE A 202 0.26 -1.85 21.07
CA ILE A 202 1.58 -1.80 20.44
C ILE A 202 1.90 -3.17 19.81
N ASP A 203 1.75 -4.24 20.58
CA ASP A 203 2.03 -5.60 20.11
C ASP A 203 1.10 -5.98 18.95
N ALA A 204 -0.21 -5.73 19.09
CA ALA A 204 -1.18 -6.00 18.03
C ALA A 204 -0.89 -5.21 16.75
N SER A 205 -0.58 -3.92 16.85
CA SER A 205 -0.27 -3.09 15.68
C SER A 205 1.03 -3.53 14.99
N THR A 206 2.03 -3.94 15.77
CA THR A 206 3.30 -4.47 15.24
C THR A 206 3.07 -5.76 14.47
N CYS A 207 2.33 -6.71 15.05
CA CYS A 207 1.94 -7.95 14.37
C CYS A 207 1.17 -7.68 13.07
N ILE A 208 0.19 -6.77 13.10
CA ILE A 208 -0.57 -6.39 11.90
C ILE A 208 0.36 -5.83 10.81
N ILE A 209 1.32 -4.97 11.15
CA ILE A 209 2.28 -4.43 10.17
C ILE A 209 3.09 -5.56 9.54
N HIS A 210 3.57 -6.52 10.34
CA HIS A 210 4.32 -7.66 9.83
C HIS A 210 3.47 -8.52 8.88
N ASP A 211 2.25 -8.89 9.28
CA ASP A 211 1.35 -9.71 8.46
C ASP A 211 1.00 -9.02 7.13
N LEU A 212 0.78 -7.70 7.16
CA LEU A 212 0.50 -6.92 5.97
C LEU A 212 1.71 -6.82 5.03
N ALA A 213 2.92 -6.71 5.58
CA ALA A 213 4.16 -6.69 4.81
C ALA A 213 4.41 -8.04 4.13
N ASP A 214 4.24 -9.15 4.85
CA ASP A 214 4.32 -10.50 4.28
C ASP A 214 3.28 -10.71 3.18
N GLY A 215 2.05 -10.23 3.41
CA GLY A 215 1.00 -10.19 2.41
C GLY A 215 1.45 -9.47 1.13
N ILE A 216 2.03 -8.27 1.23
CA ILE A 216 2.56 -7.55 0.05
C ILE A 216 3.68 -8.33 -0.63
N LEU A 217 4.67 -8.82 0.12
CA LEU A 217 5.83 -9.53 -0.41
C LEU A 217 5.43 -10.84 -1.11
N SER A 218 4.40 -11.54 -0.62
CA SER A 218 3.88 -12.77 -1.22
C SER A 218 3.19 -12.55 -2.59
N THR A 219 2.77 -11.31 -2.91
CA THR A 219 2.23 -10.97 -4.24
C THR A 219 3.30 -10.66 -5.28
N VAL A 220 4.55 -10.44 -4.86
CA VAL A 220 5.65 -10.01 -5.72
C VAL A 220 5.88 -10.96 -6.89
N PRO A 221 5.90 -12.30 -6.70
CA PRO A 221 6.11 -13.23 -7.81
C PRO A 221 5.06 -13.10 -8.91
N GLN A 222 3.79 -13.01 -8.54
CA GLN A 222 2.72 -12.80 -9.50
C GLN A 222 2.86 -11.42 -10.13
N SER A 223 3.03 -10.35 -9.35
CA SER A 223 3.08 -8.98 -9.85
C SER A 223 4.27 -8.70 -10.79
N LEU A 224 5.39 -9.40 -10.61
CA LEU A 224 6.57 -9.30 -11.49
C LEU A 224 6.56 -10.30 -12.64
N GLY A 225 5.51 -11.12 -12.75
CA GLY A 225 5.33 -12.14 -13.78
C GLY A 225 6.38 -13.25 -13.72
N ASP A 226 6.82 -13.62 -12.52
CA ASP A 226 7.55 -14.87 -12.28
C ASP A 226 6.59 -16.07 -12.33
N ILE A 227 5.34 -15.86 -11.90
CA ILE A 227 4.28 -16.86 -11.91
C ILE A 227 3.00 -16.30 -12.56
N ASP A 228 2.21 -17.19 -13.16
CA ASP A 228 0.89 -16.84 -13.70
C ASP A 228 -0.25 -16.99 -12.66
N SER A 229 -1.49 -16.78 -13.09
CA SER A 229 -2.70 -16.91 -12.24
C SER A 229 -3.04 -18.36 -11.83
N THR A 230 -2.29 -19.35 -12.32
CA THR A 230 -2.42 -20.76 -11.94
C THR A 230 -1.31 -21.20 -10.98
N GLY A 231 -0.30 -20.35 -10.72
CA GLY A 231 0.88 -20.70 -9.93
C GLY A 231 1.96 -21.43 -10.72
N GLN A 232 1.91 -21.37 -12.05
CA GLN A 232 2.95 -21.91 -12.91
C GLN A 232 4.08 -20.87 -13.07
N CYS A 233 5.32 -21.29 -12.82
CA CYS A 233 6.51 -20.48 -13.04
C CYS A 233 6.80 -20.30 -14.52
N ILE A 234 7.01 -19.04 -14.91
CA ILE A 234 7.29 -18.63 -16.28
C ILE A 234 8.81 -18.65 -16.50
N SER A 235 9.26 -19.47 -17.45
CA SER A 235 10.69 -19.59 -17.77
C SER A 235 11.28 -18.23 -18.17
N PRO A 236 12.53 -17.91 -17.76
CA PRO A 236 13.24 -16.71 -18.20
C PRO A 236 13.46 -16.64 -19.73
N THR A 237 13.41 -17.80 -20.40
CA THR A 237 13.59 -17.94 -21.86
C THR A 237 12.31 -17.71 -22.66
N CYS A 238 11.15 -17.65 -22.01
CA CYS A 238 9.89 -17.33 -22.66
C CYS A 238 9.76 -15.81 -22.84
N ASP A 239 8.97 -15.38 -23.83
CA ASP A 239 8.61 -13.98 -23.97
C ASP A 239 7.99 -13.50 -22.65
N LYS A 240 8.66 -12.54 -22.01
CA LYS A 240 8.24 -12.01 -20.73
C LYS A 240 6.84 -11.42 -20.87
N PRO A 241 5.91 -11.66 -19.93
CA PRO A 241 4.59 -11.06 -19.98
C PRO A 241 4.68 -9.55 -20.15
N GLY A 242 3.96 -9.00 -21.13
CA GLY A 242 3.99 -7.55 -21.44
C GLY A 242 3.56 -6.66 -20.26
N TRP A 243 2.91 -7.22 -19.25
CA TRP A 243 2.45 -6.53 -18.05
C TRP A 243 3.49 -6.51 -16.90
N GLN A 244 4.65 -7.16 -16.99
CA GLN A 244 5.65 -7.18 -15.91
C GLN A 244 6.09 -5.77 -15.49
N ALA A 245 6.24 -4.86 -16.45
CA ALA A 245 6.58 -3.46 -16.16
C ALA A 245 5.42 -2.74 -15.44
N ILE A 246 4.18 -3.07 -15.77
CA ILE A 246 2.98 -2.52 -15.10
C ILE A 246 2.92 -3.03 -13.66
N GLY A 247 3.01 -4.34 -13.44
CA GLY A 247 2.99 -4.90 -12.08
C GLY A 247 4.16 -4.43 -11.22
N ALA A 248 5.37 -4.31 -11.78
CA ALA A 248 6.51 -3.70 -11.11
C ALA A 248 6.26 -2.25 -10.69
N TYR A 249 5.63 -1.46 -11.55
CA TYR A 249 5.24 -0.09 -11.23
C TYR A 249 4.18 -0.03 -10.12
N LEU A 250 3.18 -0.94 -10.14
CA LEU A 250 2.12 -1.00 -9.13
C LEU A 250 2.65 -1.41 -7.74
N LEU A 251 3.77 -2.14 -7.66
CA LEU A 251 4.47 -2.47 -6.41
C LEU A 251 5.33 -1.33 -5.84
N LEU A 252 5.63 -0.29 -6.64
CA LEU A 252 6.63 0.72 -6.27
C LEU A 252 6.33 1.38 -4.92
N TRP A 253 5.07 1.76 -4.69
CA TRP A 253 4.66 2.42 -3.46
C TRP A 253 4.64 1.46 -2.24
N PRO A 254 3.97 0.29 -2.28
CA PRO A 254 4.03 -0.69 -1.20
C PRO A 254 5.47 -1.05 -0.79
N ILE A 255 6.34 -1.34 -1.77
CA ILE A 255 7.74 -1.69 -1.51
C ILE A 255 8.52 -0.52 -0.93
N LYS A 256 8.26 0.72 -1.38
CA LYS A 256 8.86 1.92 -0.79
C LYS A 256 8.50 2.07 0.68
N ILE A 257 7.26 1.77 1.08
CA ILE A 257 6.83 1.86 2.47
C ILE A 257 7.51 0.78 3.31
N ILE A 258 7.53 -0.47 2.85
CA ILE A 258 8.17 -1.58 3.58
C ILE A 258 9.68 -1.35 3.74
N LYS A 259 10.39 -0.95 2.67
CA LYS A 259 11.85 -0.75 2.73
C LYS A 259 12.29 0.48 3.53
N SER A 260 11.37 1.36 3.91
CA SER A 260 11.72 2.60 4.62
C SER A 260 12.39 2.31 5.95
N HIS A 261 13.46 3.02 6.29
CA HIS A 261 14.16 2.85 7.57
C HIS A 261 13.28 3.13 8.79
N ASN A 262 12.27 3.99 8.64
CA ASN A 262 11.33 4.32 9.72
C ASN A 262 10.14 3.34 9.79
N SER A 263 10.10 2.33 8.93
CA SER A 263 9.05 1.33 8.91
C SER A 263 9.22 0.35 10.07
N MET A 264 8.15 0.09 10.81
CA MET A 264 8.09 -0.89 11.91
C MET A 264 8.00 -2.35 11.41
N VAL A 265 8.64 -2.65 10.27
CA VAL A 265 8.74 -4.02 9.72
C VAL A 265 10.02 -4.69 10.23
N THR A 266 10.06 -6.02 10.12
CA THR A 266 11.28 -6.79 10.46
C THR A 266 12.42 -6.52 9.48
N GLU A 267 13.66 -6.80 9.91
CA GLU A 267 14.85 -6.66 9.04
C GLU A 267 14.77 -7.57 7.80
N ALA A 268 14.25 -8.80 7.97
CA ALA A 268 14.07 -9.74 6.87
C ALA A 268 13.09 -9.20 5.82
N GLN A 269 11.93 -8.66 6.26
CA GLN A 269 10.96 -8.04 5.36
C GLN A 269 11.54 -6.81 4.66
N ARG A 270 12.35 -6.00 5.35
CA ARG A 270 13.04 -4.86 4.75
C ARG A 270 14.01 -5.30 3.67
N HIS A 271 14.82 -6.31 3.96
CA HIS A 271 15.76 -6.89 3.00
C HIS A 271 15.05 -7.46 1.77
N ASP A 272 13.96 -8.22 1.96
CA ASP A 272 13.16 -8.76 0.85
C ASP A 272 12.54 -7.63 0.00
N ALA A 273 12.11 -6.54 0.64
CA ALA A 273 11.62 -5.35 -0.06
C ALA A 273 12.73 -4.63 -0.84
N GLU A 274 13.97 -4.59 -0.34
CA GLU A 274 15.13 -4.07 -1.07
C GLU A 274 15.44 -4.91 -2.31
N LEU A 275 15.46 -6.23 -2.18
CA LEU A 275 15.64 -7.16 -3.30
C LEU A 275 14.51 -6.99 -4.33
N CYS A 276 13.26 -6.86 -3.88
CA CYS A 276 12.13 -6.58 -4.74
C CYS A 276 12.29 -5.24 -5.47
N PHE A 277 12.76 -4.20 -4.78
CA PHE A 277 12.99 -2.89 -5.38
C PHE A 277 14.04 -2.93 -6.51
N GLU A 278 15.11 -3.70 -6.34
CA GLU A 278 16.08 -3.94 -7.43
C GLU A 278 15.44 -4.58 -8.65
N ARG A 279 14.58 -5.58 -8.43
CA ARG A 279 13.82 -6.22 -9.52
C ARG A 279 12.86 -5.23 -10.18
N ILE A 280 12.18 -4.36 -9.41
CA ILE A 280 11.34 -3.31 -9.97
C ILE A 280 12.15 -2.38 -10.87
N ARG A 281 13.34 -1.95 -10.42
CA ARG A 281 14.21 -1.08 -11.21
C ARG A 281 14.65 -1.73 -12.52
N GLU A 282 14.89 -3.03 -12.53
CA GLU A 282 15.23 -3.81 -13.71
C GLU A 282 14.04 -3.93 -14.67
N ARG A 283 12.87 -4.33 -14.17
CA ARG A 283 11.67 -4.58 -14.98
C ARG A 283 11.07 -3.31 -15.59
N THR A 284 11.24 -2.17 -14.92
CA THR A 284 10.75 -0.86 -15.40
C THR A 284 11.79 -0.12 -16.27
N GLY A 285 13.02 -0.63 -16.35
CA GLY A 285 14.14 0.04 -17.03
C GLY A 285 14.71 1.25 -16.28
N MET A 286 14.26 1.55 -15.06
CA MET A 286 14.83 2.62 -14.22
C MET A 286 16.31 2.40 -13.94
N LYS A 287 16.74 1.15 -13.74
CA LYS A 287 18.16 0.81 -13.49
C LYS A 287 19.04 1.23 -14.66
N ALA A 288 18.63 0.90 -15.89
CA ALA A 288 19.36 1.22 -17.10
C ALA A 288 19.36 2.73 -17.41
N LYS A 289 18.24 3.43 -17.17
CA LYS A 289 18.07 4.85 -17.53
C LYS A 289 18.60 5.83 -16.49
N LEU A 290 18.43 5.52 -15.20
CA LEU A 290 18.73 6.42 -14.09
C LEU A 290 19.93 5.97 -13.26
N GLY A 291 20.35 4.71 -13.38
CA GLY A 291 21.50 4.17 -12.64
C GLY A 291 21.35 4.42 -11.13
N PRO A 292 22.40 4.89 -10.45
CA PRO A 292 22.36 5.21 -9.01
C PRO A 292 21.31 6.23 -8.60
N LEU A 293 20.80 7.09 -9.50
CA LEU A 293 19.77 8.08 -9.15
C LEU A 293 18.40 7.45 -8.87
N SER A 294 18.23 6.16 -9.20
CA SER A 294 17.00 5.40 -8.90
C SER A 294 17.08 4.56 -7.63
N SER A 295 18.23 4.48 -6.95
CA SER A 295 18.29 3.90 -5.60
C SER A 295 17.74 4.94 -4.62
N ILE A 296 16.47 4.79 -4.25
CA ILE A 296 15.78 5.60 -3.24
C ILE A 296 15.97 4.97 -1.88
#